data_AF-A0A1T4WGR1-F1
#
_entry.id   AF-A0A1T4WGR1-F1
#
_cell.length_a   1.000
_cell.length_b   1.000
_cell.length_c   1.000
_cell.angle_alpha   90.00
_cell.angle_beta   90.00
_cell.angle_gamma   90.00
#
_symmetry.space_group_name_H-M   'P 1'
#
loop_
_entity.id
_entity.type
_entity.pdbx_description
1 polymer ?
#
loop_
_entity_poly.entity_id
_entity_poly.type
_entity_poly.pdbx_seq_one_letter_code
_entity_poly.pdbx_strand_id
1 'polypeptide(L)'
;MVPPRKFVPHPFTYHQELDVRIENLTNEGSGVARVDGWVVFVPFALPGEKVRCRVYRNHKNYSNADLVEVLEPSADRVQPQCTLFGTCGGCQYQHLDYARQTEWKRRQVEELLKHMAKIEHPVEPVIASPQQYGYRSKITPHFHKPKGGEIGAIGFLRAGTRSAMVDVEHCPIAMPALNEELAAVRAQARANQDAFKNGATLLMRAAVNGVLTKADQIAIEQVGDVKFEFQAGDFFQNNPFILPEFVGYAVAEARASGARFLVDAYCGSGLFGISAARDFEEVLGVELSESAVRKAAHNAEINGLTNCKFLAADAREIFKEVPHAGQETVVIIDPPRAGCSEEFLQQLFAFDPKRVVYISCNPATQMRDLNLFTEAGYKLGKVQPFDLFPQTKHLECVMTLSRES
;
A
#
# COMPACT_ATOMS: atom_id res chain seq x y z
N MET A 1 13.56 -21.20 28.60
CA MET A 1 13.12 -19.79 28.75
C MET A 1 11.80 -19.77 29.49
N VAL A 2 11.55 -18.78 30.36
CA VAL A 2 10.30 -18.66 31.13
C VAL A 2 9.19 -18.11 30.21
N PRO A 3 7.99 -18.71 30.18
CA PRO A 3 6.88 -18.20 29.37
C PRO A 3 6.42 -16.81 29.83
N PRO A 4 5.93 -15.95 28.92
CA PRO A 4 5.32 -14.68 29.28
C PRO A 4 4.15 -14.87 30.26
N ARG A 5 3.96 -13.94 31.19
CA ARG A 5 2.95 -14.00 32.28
C ARG A 5 1.51 -14.30 31.81
N LYS A 6 1.16 -13.99 30.56
CA LYS A 6 -0.18 -14.20 29.97
C LYS A 6 -0.22 -15.31 28.91
N PHE A 7 0.79 -16.16 28.82
CA PHE A 7 0.81 -17.25 27.85
C PHE A 7 -0.12 -18.39 28.30
N VAL A 8 -0.92 -18.91 27.37
CA VAL A 8 -1.82 -20.05 27.59
C VAL A 8 -1.18 -21.29 26.94
N PRO A 9 -0.79 -22.33 27.70
CA PRO A 9 -0.06 -23.48 27.19
C PRO A 9 -0.96 -24.55 26.55
N HIS A 10 -1.98 -24.12 25.82
CA HIS A 10 -2.87 -25.00 25.07
C HIS A 10 -3.11 -24.40 23.66
N PRO A 11 -3.04 -25.21 22.58
CA PRO A 11 -2.70 -26.64 22.58
C PRO A 11 -1.20 -26.92 22.71
N PHE A 12 -0.35 -25.91 22.50
CA PHE A 12 1.11 -26.08 22.51
C PHE A 12 1.78 -25.39 23.70
N THR A 13 2.85 -25.99 24.20
CA THR A 13 3.68 -25.35 25.23
C THR A 13 4.49 -24.19 24.65
N TYR A 14 4.97 -23.29 25.51
CA TYR A 14 5.76 -22.15 25.06
C TYR A 14 7.06 -22.61 24.44
N HIS A 15 7.33 -22.17 23.21
CA HIS A 15 8.47 -22.56 22.39
C HIS A 15 8.51 -24.05 22.04
N GLN A 16 7.36 -24.73 22.05
CA GLN A 16 7.27 -26.05 21.43
C GLN A 16 7.62 -25.94 19.94
N GLU A 17 8.53 -26.80 19.49
CA GLU A 17 8.87 -26.94 18.08
C GLU A 17 7.97 -27.98 17.42
N LEU A 18 7.52 -27.66 16.21
CA LEU A 18 6.63 -28.49 15.40
C LEU A 18 7.19 -28.56 13.98
N ASP A 19 7.24 -29.76 13.43
CA ASP A 19 7.52 -29.97 12.01
C ASP A 19 6.17 -30.04 11.29
N VAL A 20 5.88 -29.05 10.44
CA VAL A 20 4.57 -28.87 9.79
C VAL A 20 4.71 -28.70 8.29
N ARG A 21 3.67 -29.09 7.54
CA ARG A 21 3.55 -28.76 6.12
C ARG A 21 2.70 -27.51 5.96
N ILE A 22 3.16 -26.57 5.15
CA ILE A 22 2.43 -25.33 4.85
C ILE A 22 1.46 -25.59 3.71
N GLU A 23 0.18 -25.33 3.96
CA GLU A 23 -0.93 -25.56 3.02
C GLU A 23 -1.19 -24.34 2.14
N ASN A 24 -1.11 -23.14 2.73
CA ASN A 24 -1.50 -21.91 2.06
C ASN A 24 -0.82 -20.69 2.70
N LEU A 25 -1.08 -19.50 2.17
CA LEU A 25 -0.70 -18.21 2.76
C LEU A 25 -1.93 -17.44 3.24
N THR A 26 -1.75 -16.58 4.22
CA THR A 26 -2.73 -15.54 4.59
C THR A 26 -2.57 -14.32 3.68
N ASN A 27 -3.56 -13.41 3.70
CA ASN A 27 -3.44 -12.08 3.07
C ASN A 27 -2.29 -11.25 3.68
N GLU A 28 -1.86 -11.60 4.91
CA GLU A 28 -0.74 -10.97 5.59
C GLU A 28 0.61 -11.58 5.22
N GLY A 29 0.63 -12.58 4.33
CA GLY A 29 1.83 -13.25 3.83
C GLY A 29 2.43 -14.27 4.78
N SER A 30 1.66 -14.77 5.74
CA SER A 30 2.11 -15.84 6.65
C SER A 30 1.70 -17.21 6.13
N GLY A 31 2.59 -18.20 6.20
CA GLY A 31 2.28 -19.60 5.96
C GLY A 31 1.22 -20.11 6.93
N VAL A 32 0.31 -20.94 6.42
CA VAL A 32 -0.77 -21.58 7.17
C VAL A 32 -0.51 -23.09 7.20
N ALA A 33 -0.36 -23.63 8.40
CA ALA A 33 -0.31 -25.06 8.65
C ALA A 33 -1.48 -25.49 9.53
N ARG A 34 -1.82 -26.78 9.49
CA ARG A 34 -2.79 -27.40 10.40
C ARG A 34 -2.17 -28.57 11.14
N VAL A 35 -2.40 -28.62 12.45
CA VAL A 35 -2.01 -29.73 13.32
C VAL A 35 -3.27 -30.19 14.02
N ASP A 36 -3.77 -31.39 13.67
CA ASP A 36 -5.03 -31.94 14.20
C ASP A 36 -6.22 -30.95 14.11
N GLY A 37 -6.31 -30.24 12.98
CA GLY A 37 -7.32 -29.21 12.72
C GLY A 37 -7.03 -27.83 13.33
N TRP A 38 -6.01 -27.70 14.18
CA TRP A 38 -5.58 -26.43 14.76
C TRP A 38 -4.70 -25.63 13.81
N VAL A 39 -5.02 -24.35 13.60
CA VAL A 39 -4.29 -23.47 12.67
C VAL A 39 -3.02 -22.92 13.31
N VAL A 40 -1.90 -23.02 12.60
CA VAL A 40 -0.61 -22.44 12.99
C VAL A 40 -0.13 -21.50 11.89
N PHE A 41 0.09 -20.23 12.24
CA PHE A 41 0.65 -19.23 11.35
C PHE A 41 2.17 -19.16 11.48
N VAL A 42 2.87 -19.30 10.36
CA VAL A 42 4.33 -19.32 10.27
C VAL A 42 4.78 -18.27 9.23
N PRO A 43 5.18 -17.06 9.66
CA PRO A 43 5.73 -16.06 8.74
C PRO A 43 6.96 -16.57 7.99
N PHE A 44 7.16 -16.09 6.76
CA PHE A 44 8.31 -16.45 5.90
C PHE A 44 8.39 -17.91 5.42
N ALA A 45 7.30 -18.67 5.61
CA ALA A 45 7.12 -20.01 5.07
C ALA A 45 6.14 -19.98 3.89
N LEU A 46 6.38 -20.82 2.89
CA LEU A 46 5.63 -20.84 1.63
C LEU A 46 4.76 -22.11 1.50
N PRO A 47 3.67 -22.06 0.72
CA PRO A 47 2.87 -23.25 0.43
C PRO A 47 3.71 -24.37 -0.19
N GLY A 48 3.42 -25.61 0.22
CA GLY A 48 4.15 -26.80 -0.20
C GLY A 48 5.37 -27.13 0.65
N GLU A 49 5.87 -26.20 1.48
CA GLU A 49 7.05 -26.44 2.31
C GLU A 49 6.78 -27.35 3.49
N LYS A 50 7.81 -28.11 3.88
CA LYS A 50 7.90 -28.67 5.24
C LYS A 50 8.86 -27.80 6.04
N VAL A 51 8.40 -27.30 7.18
CA VAL A 51 9.17 -26.38 8.02
C VAL A 51 9.16 -26.83 9.47
N ARG A 52 10.24 -26.53 10.18
CA ARG A 52 10.26 -26.50 11.63
C ARG A 52 9.88 -25.11 12.10
N CYS A 53 8.84 -25.02 12.92
CA CYS A 53 8.38 -23.78 13.51
C CYS A 53 8.35 -23.86 15.03
N ARG A 54 8.43 -22.72 15.72
CA ARG A 54 8.44 -22.64 17.18
C ARG A 54 7.31 -21.76 17.68
N VAL A 55 6.36 -22.34 18.41
CA VAL A 55 5.16 -21.64 18.88
C VAL A 55 5.51 -20.63 19.97
N TYR A 56 5.18 -19.36 19.77
CA TYR A 56 5.43 -18.31 20.77
C TYR A 56 4.13 -17.71 21.35
N ARG A 57 2.98 -17.97 20.72
CA ARG A 57 1.66 -17.52 21.22
C ARG A 57 0.54 -18.44 20.76
N ASN A 58 -0.30 -18.87 21.70
CA ASN A 58 -1.60 -19.48 21.40
C ASN A 58 -2.71 -18.46 21.60
N HIS A 59 -3.71 -18.51 20.72
CA HIS A 59 -4.96 -17.77 20.78
C HIS A 59 -6.13 -18.76 20.92
N LYS A 60 -7.37 -18.26 20.83
CA LYS A 60 -8.57 -19.08 21.01
C LYS A 60 -8.69 -20.24 20.00
N ASN A 61 -8.25 -20.02 18.76
CA ASN A 61 -8.49 -20.93 17.63
C ASN A 61 -7.29 -21.06 16.69
N TYR A 62 -6.14 -20.48 17.03
CA TYR A 62 -4.92 -20.56 16.24
C TYR A 62 -3.68 -20.27 17.11
N SER A 63 -2.51 -20.58 16.57
CA SER A 63 -1.22 -20.24 17.17
C SER A 63 -0.34 -19.45 16.21
N ASN A 64 0.51 -18.59 16.75
CA ASN A 64 1.59 -17.97 16.00
C ASN A 64 2.91 -18.66 16.36
N ALA A 65 3.69 -18.96 15.33
CA ALA A 65 5.01 -19.57 15.47
C ALA A 65 6.06 -18.79 14.67
N ASP A 66 7.30 -18.82 15.15
CA ASP A 66 8.46 -18.37 14.39
C ASP A 66 8.89 -19.49 13.45
N LEU A 67 9.31 -19.16 12.23
CA LEU A 67 10.04 -20.09 11.37
C LEU A 67 11.43 -20.35 11.98
N VAL A 68 11.76 -21.61 12.25
CA VAL A 68 13.09 -22.02 12.74
C VAL A 68 13.96 -22.49 11.58
N GLU A 69 13.41 -23.38 10.74
CA GLU A 69 14.15 -24.01 9.65
C GLU A 69 13.19 -24.43 8.53
N VAL A 70 13.63 -24.31 7.28
CA VAL A 70 12.93 -24.90 6.12
C VAL A 70 13.55 -26.26 5.86
N LEU A 71 12.80 -27.32 6.13
CA LEU A 71 13.28 -28.71 6.02
C LEU A 71 13.16 -29.23 4.57
N GLU A 72 12.07 -28.88 3.90
CA GLU A 72 11.84 -29.16 2.48
C GLU A 72 11.34 -27.86 1.82
N PRO A 73 12.18 -27.17 1.03
CA PRO A 73 11.81 -25.91 0.41
C PRO A 73 10.84 -26.11 -0.75
N SER A 74 10.01 -25.10 -1.01
CA SER A 74 9.17 -25.05 -2.21
C SER A 74 10.03 -24.79 -3.45
N ALA A 75 9.59 -25.28 -4.61
CA ALA A 75 10.22 -24.95 -5.90
C ALA A 75 10.18 -23.44 -6.20
N ASP A 76 9.23 -22.72 -5.59
CA ASP A 76 9.06 -21.27 -5.73
C ASP A 76 9.92 -20.47 -4.74
N ARG A 77 10.64 -21.14 -3.81
CA ARG A 77 11.50 -20.44 -2.86
C ARG A 77 12.76 -19.92 -3.56
N VAL A 78 13.01 -18.62 -3.42
CA VAL A 78 14.24 -17.97 -3.89
C VAL A 78 15.05 -17.41 -2.71
N GLN A 79 16.32 -17.13 -2.95
CA GLN A 79 17.17 -16.50 -1.95
C GLN A 79 16.84 -14.99 -1.87
N PRO A 80 16.47 -14.44 -0.70
CA PRO A 80 16.27 -13.01 -0.53
C PRO A 80 17.53 -12.19 -0.84
N GLN A 81 17.36 -11.04 -1.50
CA GLN A 81 18.47 -10.11 -1.73
C GLN A 81 18.86 -9.33 -0.46
N CYS A 82 17.92 -9.09 0.45
CA CYS A 82 18.20 -8.39 1.69
C CYS A 82 18.68 -9.37 2.78
N THR A 83 19.88 -9.10 3.31
CA THR A 83 20.44 -9.84 4.44
C THR A 83 19.63 -9.71 5.73
N LEU A 84 18.79 -8.67 5.84
CA LEU A 84 17.89 -8.43 6.97
C LEU A 84 16.49 -9.04 6.77
N PHE A 85 16.24 -9.70 5.64
CA PHE A 85 14.96 -10.37 5.39
C PHE A 85 14.67 -11.42 6.48
N GLY A 86 13.40 -11.57 6.88
CA GLY A 86 13.01 -12.41 8.02
C GLY A 86 13.15 -11.73 9.38
N THR A 87 13.97 -10.66 9.48
CA THR A 87 14.14 -9.87 10.71
C THR A 87 13.53 -8.48 10.59
N CYS A 88 13.82 -7.74 9.53
CA CYS A 88 13.19 -6.45 9.24
C CYS A 88 11.71 -6.62 8.90
N GLY A 89 10.84 -5.76 9.45
CA GLY A 89 9.39 -5.81 9.20
C GLY A 89 8.95 -5.28 7.83
N GLY A 90 9.88 -4.81 6.99
CA GLY A 90 9.55 -4.12 5.74
C GLY A 90 9.05 -5.02 4.61
N CYS A 91 9.63 -6.20 4.42
CA CYS A 91 9.31 -7.10 3.31
C CYS A 91 8.76 -8.44 3.82
N GLN A 92 7.87 -9.06 3.05
CA GLN A 92 7.26 -10.35 3.40
C GLN A 92 7.57 -11.43 2.37
N TYR A 93 7.88 -11.08 1.12
CA TYR A 93 7.93 -12.02 0.00
C TYR A 93 9.28 -12.13 -0.72
N GLN A 94 10.39 -11.55 -0.23
CA GLN A 94 11.69 -11.68 -0.92
C GLN A 94 12.19 -13.13 -1.09
N HIS A 95 11.60 -14.07 -0.37
CA HIS A 95 11.89 -15.50 -0.48
C HIS A 95 10.96 -16.25 -1.43
N LEU A 96 10.02 -15.57 -2.08
CA LEU A 96 9.08 -16.13 -3.05
C LEU A 96 9.42 -15.59 -4.44
N ASP A 97 9.50 -16.48 -5.44
CA ASP A 97 9.67 -16.08 -6.84
C ASP A 97 8.65 -15.01 -7.25
N TYR A 98 9.08 -14.02 -8.02
CA TYR A 98 8.26 -12.84 -8.29
C TYR A 98 7.01 -13.16 -9.12
N ALA A 99 7.07 -14.11 -10.07
CA ALA A 99 5.88 -14.52 -10.81
C ALA A 99 4.83 -15.15 -9.87
N ARG A 100 5.29 -15.85 -8.83
CA ARG A 100 4.41 -16.40 -7.80
C ARG A 100 3.89 -15.34 -6.83
N GLN A 101 4.63 -14.26 -6.60
CA GLN A 101 4.12 -13.11 -5.84
C GLN A 101 2.91 -12.47 -6.53
N THR A 102 2.97 -12.25 -7.84
CA THR A 102 1.89 -11.62 -8.60
C THR A 102 0.68 -12.54 -8.72
N GLU A 103 0.88 -13.84 -8.96
CA GLU A 103 -0.20 -14.83 -8.90
C GLU A 103 -0.86 -14.88 -7.52
N TRP A 104 -0.06 -14.85 -6.45
CA TRP A 104 -0.59 -14.86 -5.09
C TRP A 104 -1.39 -13.59 -4.77
N LYS A 105 -0.93 -12.42 -5.23
CA LYS A 105 -1.67 -11.14 -5.09
C LYS A 105 -2.98 -11.16 -5.86
N ARG A 106 -3.01 -11.71 -7.08
CA ARG A 106 -4.27 -11.93 -7.82
C ARG A 106 -5.23 -12.80 -7.03
N ARG A 107 -4.76 -13.95 -6.57
CA ARG A 107 -5.58 -14.91 -5.81
C ARG A 107 -6.16 -14.28 -4.55
N GLN A 108 -5.40 -13.44 -3.84
CA GLN A 108 -5.93 -12.72 -2.68
C GLN A 108 -7.18 -11.89 -3.03
N VAL A 109 -7.18 -11.18 -4.16
CA VAL A 109 -8.35 -10.41 -4.61
C VAL A 109 -9.51 -11.32 -5.01
N GLU A 110 -9.23 -12.43 -5.69
CA GLU A 110 -10.23 -13.45 -6.07
C GLU A 110 -10.93 -14.06 -4.85
N GLU A 111 -10.15 -14.48 -3.85
CA GLU A 111 -10.67 -15.07 -2.61
C GLU A 111 -11.47 -14.03 -1.80
N LEU A 112 -11.03 -12.76 -1.79
CA LEU A 112 -11.76 -11.68 -1.13
C LEU A 112 -13.11 -11.38 -1.83
N LEU A 113 -13.13 -11.32 -3.17
CA LEU A 113 -14.39 -11.16 -3.93
C LEU A 113 -15.35 -12.31 -3.63
N LYS A 114 -14.87 -13.55 -3.71
CA LYS A 114 -15.69 -14.74 -3.50
C LYS A 114 -16.21 -14.87 -2.08
N HIS A 115 -15.38 -14.61 -1.07
CA HIS A 115 -15.71 -14.91 0.32
C HIS A 115 -16.22 -13.70 1.11
N MET A 116 -15.76 -12.49 0.83
CA MET A 116 -16.21 -11.27 1.52
C MET A 116 -17.32 -10.54 0.76
N ALA A 117 -17.20 -10.37 -0.56
CA ALA A 117 -18.24 -9.73 -1.35
C ALA A 117 -19.31 -10.73 -1.83
N LYS A 118 -19.03 -12.04 -1.79
CA LYS A 118 -19.90 -13.10 -2.35
C LYS A 118 -20.20 -12.88 -3.84
N ILE A 119 -19.22 -12.32 -4.56
CA ILE A 119 -19.31 -12.03 -5.98
C ILE A 119 -18.32 -12.96 -6.70
N GLU A 120 -18.83 -13.71 -7.67
CA GLU A 120 -17.99 -14.44 -8.63
C GLU A 120 -17.75 -13.54 -9.84
N HIS A 121 -16.54 -12.99 -9.95
CA HIS A 121 -16.13 -12.11 -11.04
C HIS A 121 -14.66 -12.39 -11.39
N PRO A 122 -14.27 -12.41 -12.68
CA PRO A 122 -12.87 -12.54 -13.06
C PRO A 122 -12.03 -11.38 -12.51
N VAL A 123 -10.85 -11.71 -11.98
CA VAL A 123 -9.81 -10.75 -11.63
C VAL A 123 -8.72 -10.82 -12.69
N GLU A 124 -8.27 -9.69 -13.18
CA GLU A 124 -7.22 -9.63 -14.19
C GLU A 124 -5.85 -10.04 -13.60
N PRO A 125 -4.90 -10.51 -14.44
CA PRO A 125 -3.52 -10.70 -14.01
C PRO A 125 -2.96 -9.43 -13.37
N VAL A 126 -2.22 -9.56 -12.26
CA VAL A 126 -1.57 -8.40 -11.63
C VAL A 126 -0.62 -7.74 -12.62
N ILE A 127 -0.78 -6.43 -12.82
CA ILE A 127 0.21 -5.63 -13.53
C ILE A 127 1.43 -5.50 -12.62
N ALA A 128 2.52 -6.12 -13.06
CA ALA A 128 3.75 -6.23 -12.30
C ALA A 128 4.53 -4.90 -12.31
N SER A 129 5.24 -4.60 -11.22
CA SER A 129 6.20 -3.50 -11.25
C SER A 129 7.32 -3.76 -12.26
N PRO A 130 7.72 -2.75 -13.05
CA PRO A 130 8.92 -2.83 -13.88
C PRO A 130 10.20 -3.06 -13.08
N GLN A 131 10.23 -2.68 -11.79
CA GLN A 131 11.36 -2.88 -10.89
C GLN A 131 10.96 -3.60 -9.60
N GLN A 132 11.56 -4.77 -9.36
CA GLN A 132 11.32 -5.58 -8.17
C GLN A 132 12.10 -5.10 -6.93
N TYR A 133 13.21 -4.39 -7.17
CA TYR A 133 14.16 -3.84 -6.21
C TYR A 133 14.56 -2.45 -6.70
N GLY A 134 15.11 -1.60 -5.83
CA GLY A 134 15.49 -0.25 -6.22
C GLY A 134 14.33 0.68 -6.58
N TYR A 135 13.08 0.27 -6.33
CA TYR A 135 11.90 1.01 -6.79
C TYR A 135 11.43 2.08 -5.80
N ARG A 136 11.72 1.91 -4.50
CA ARG A 136 11.08 2.69 -3.45
C ARG A 136 11.72 4.06 -3.33
N SER A 137 10.98 5.09 -3.71
CA SER A 137 11.43 6.49 -3.73
C SER A 137 11.38 7.19 -2.39
N LYS A 138 10.73 6.63 -1.37
CA LYS A 138 10.75 7.17 0.01
C LYS A 138 10.96 6.10 1.06
N ILE A 139 11.92 6.36 1.94
CA ILE A 139 12.15 5.59 3.16
C ILE A 139 12.22 6.53 4.36
N THR A 140 11.82 6.01 5.51
CA THR A 140 11.87 6.76 6.77
C THR A 140 12.55 5.92 7.85
N PRO A 141 13.88 5.74 7.85
CA PRO A 141 14.56 5.09 8.96
C PRO A 141 14.30 5.85 10.27
N HIS A 142 14.06 5.13 11.35
CA HIS A 142 13.78 5.70 12.66
C HIS A 142 14.80 5.21 13.69
N PHE A 143 14.94 5.94 14.80
CA PHE A 143 15.69 5.49 15.96
C PHE A 143 14.96 5.88 17.26
N HIS A 144 15.22 5.10 18.32
CA HIS A 144 14.69 5.39 19.66
C HIS A 144 15.44 6.52 20.34
N LYS A 145 14.86 7.07 21.42
CA LYS A 145 15.52 8.07 22.25
C LYS A 145 16.98 7.65 22.57
N PRO A 146 17.97 8.55 22.34
CA PRO A 146 19.36 8.27 22.69
C PRO A 146 19.52 7.85 24.16
N LYS A 147 20.38 6.85 24.42
CA LYS A 147 20.69 6.38 25.78
C LYS A 147 22.16 6.64 26.07
N GLY A 148 22.44 7.28 27.21
CA GLY A 148 23.81 7.66 27.56
C GLY A 148 24.45 8.65 26.57
N GLY A 149 23.62 9.40 25.83
CA GLY A 149 24.07 10.29 24.77
C GLY A 149 24.19 9.62 23.40
N GLU A 150 24.02 8.30 23.27
CA GLU A 150 24.26 7.58 22.01
C GLU A 150 22.97 7.16 21.27
N ILE A 151 22.94 7.36 19.95
CA ILE A 151 21.92 6.77 19.07
C ILE A 151 22.26 5.29 18.79
N GLY A 152 21.31 4.40 19.08
CA GLY A 152 21.42 2.97 18.77
C GLY A 152 21.12 2.64 17.30
N ALA A 153 20.38 1.55 17.08
CA ALA A 153 19.96 1.14 15.74
C ALA A 153 19.10 2.23 15.05
N ILE A 154 19.44 2.53 13.79
CA ILE A 154 18.69 3.40 12.90
C ILE A 154 18.14 2.53 11.76
N GLY A 155 16.83 2.45 11.60
CA GLY A 155 16.24 1.58 10.58
C GLY A 155 14.75 1.40 10.73
N PHE A 156 14.30 0.14 10.74
CA PHE A 156 12.87 -0.20 10.82
C PHE A 156 12.56 -1.13 11.97
N LEU A 157 11.29 -1.27 12.30
CA LEU A 157 10.84 -2.22 13.32
C LEU A 157 11.12 -3.66 12.88
N ARG A 158 11.53 -4.48 13.84
CA ARG A 158 11.65 -5.93 13.67
C ARG A 158 10.28 -6.54 13.43
N ALA A 159 10.20 -7.46 12.48
CA ALA A 159 9.01 -8.22 12.14
C ALA A 159 8.36 -8.82 13.40
N GLY A 160 7.04 -8.68 13.53
CA GLY A 160 6.28 -9.20 14.68
C GLY A 160 6.45 -8.42 15.99
N THR A 161 7.22 -7.32 16.02
CA THR A 161 7.43 -6.51 17.22
C THR A 161 6.87 -5.09 17.08
N ARG A 162 6.63 -4.41 18.22
CA ARG A 162 6.12 -3.03 18.25
C ARG A 162 7.18 -1.98 18.59
N SER A 163 8.38 -2.41 18.99
CA SER A 163 9.42 -1.50 19.50
C SER A 163 10.84 -1.97 19.24
N ALA A 164 11.10 -3.22 18.86
CA ALA A 164 12.47 -3.64 18.60
C ALA A 164 12.92 -3.07 17.26
N MET A 165 14.05 -2.36 17.25
CA MET A 165 14.63 -1.78 16.04
C MET A 165 15.63 -2.73 15.41
N VAL A 166 15.61 -2.77 14.08
CA VAL A 166 16.64 -3.38 13.24
C VAL A 166 17.49 -2.24 12.69
N ASP A 167 18.81 -2.35 12.84
CA ASP A 167 19.73 -1.41 12.22
C ASP A 167 19.81 -1.70 10.73
N VAL A 168 19.54 -0.70 9.89
CA VAL A 168 19.44 -0.84 8.45
C VAL A 168 20.45 0.10 7.80
N GLU A 169 21.53 -0.48 7.30
CA GLU A 169 22.58 0.25 6.58
C GLU A 169 22.36 0.26 5.06
N HIS A 170 21.60 -0.71 4.56
CA HIS A 170 21.24 -0.83 3.16
C HIS A 170 19.86 -1.49 3.02
N CYS A 171 19.06 -1.00 2.08
CA CYS A 171 17.71 -1.49 1.80
C CYS A 171 17.57 -1.77 0.29
N PRO A 172 17.58 -3.04 -0.15
CA PRO A 172 17.56 -3.38 -1.59
C PRO A 172 16.30 -2.90 -2.34
N ILE A 173 15.17 -2.70 -1.65
CA ILE A 173 13.96 -2.16 -2.30
C ILE A 173 14.00 -0.63 -2.42
N ALA A 174 14.86 0.07 -1.67
CA ALA A 174 15.03 1.52 -1.78
C ALA A 174 15.87 1.88 -3.01
N MET A 175 15.55 3.01 -3.64
CA MET A 175 16.32 3.50 -4.80
C MET A 175 17.82 3.60 -4.47
N PRO A 176 18.72 3.31 -5.42
CA PRO A 176 20.17 3.39 -5.21
C PRO A 176 20.62 4.72 -4.59
N ALA A 177 20.11 5.85 -5.10
CA ALA A 177 20.40 7.18 -4.56
C ALA A 177 20.07 7.34 -3.07
N LEU A 178 19.01 6.67 -2.58
CA LEU A 178 18.68 6.68 -1.14
C LEU A 178 19.71 5.90 -0.33
N ASN A 179 20.18 4.76 -0.84
CA ASN A 179 21.19 3.96 -0.17
C ASN A 179 22.56 4.64 -0.16
N GLU A 180 22.92 5.36 -1.24
CA GLU A 180 24.14 6.17 -1.31
C GLU A 180 24.15 7.28 -0.24
N GLU A 181 23.01 7.95 -0.03
CA GLU A 181 22.87 9.02 0.97
C GLU A 181 22.66 8.52 2.41
N LEU A 182 22.22 7.26 2.59
CA LEU A 182 21.83 6.74 3.89
C LEU A 182 22.98 6.76 4.91
N ALA A 183 24.20 6.47 4.47
CA ALA A 183 25.38 6.52 5.34
C ALA A 183 25.64 7.93 5.87
N ALA A 184 25.56 8.95 5.00
CA ALA A 184 25.76 10.35 5.38
C ALA A 184 24.66 10.84 6.34
N VAL A 185 23.40 10.52 6.05
CA VAL A 185 22.25 10.88 6.91
C VAL A 185 22.36 10.22 8.29
N ARG A 186 22.78 8.94 8.35
CA ARG A 186 23.03 8.23 9.62
C ARG A 186 24.17 8.90 10.41
N ALA A 187 25.28 9.23 9.74
CA ALA A 187 26.42 9.89 10.38
C ALA A 187 26.04 11.27 10.92
N GLN A 188 25.26 12.06 10.17
CA GLN A 188 24.78 13.36 10.60
C GLN A 188 23.83 13.27 11.81
N ALA A 189 22.94 12.28 11.84
CA ALA A 189 22.07 12.05 12.99
C ALA A 189 22.88 11.74 14.25
N ARG A 190 23.91 10.90 14.14
CA ARG A 190 24.82 10.56 15.24
C ARG A 190 25.66 11.75 15.70
N ALA A 191 26.19 12.54 14.77
CA ALA A 191 26.94 13.76 15.09
C ALA A 191 26.09 14.79 15.84
N ASN A 192 24.77 14.83 15.56
CA ASN A 192 23.81 15.72 16.20
C ASN A 192 22.99 15.04 17.30
N GLN A 193 23.46 13.93 17.87
CA GLN A 193 22.68 13.11 18.83
C GLN A 193 22.17 13.90 20.05
N ASP A 194 22.94 14.88 20.52
CA ASP A 194 22.59 15.73 21.67
C ASP A 194 21.37 16.64 21.40
N ALA A 195 21.03 16.89 20.13
CA ALA A 195 19.84 17.65 19.77
C ALA A 195 18.54 16.84 19.95
N PHE A 196 18.62 15.50 20.03
CA PHE A 196 17.46 14.62 20.08
C PHE A 196 17.04 14.28 21.51
N LYS A 197 16.00 14.95 22.02
CA LYS A 197 15.40 14.65 23.33
C LYS A 197 14.56 13.37 23.33
N ASN A 198 14.12 12.93 22.16
CA ASN A 198 13.26 11.78 21.90
C ASN A 198 13.81 10.97 20.71
N GLY A 199 13.18 9.84 20.38
CA GLY A 199 13.43 9.18 19.09
C GLY A 199 13.00 10.07 17.91
N ALA A 200 13.56 9.82 16.74
CA ALA A 200 13.27 10.60 15.55
C ALA A 200 13.14 9.74 14.29
N THR A 201 12.57 10.35 13.27
CA THR A 201 12.41 9.82 11.91
C THR A 201 13.35 10.57 10.99
N LEU A 202 14.19 9.86 10.26
CA LEU A 202 15.02 10.39 9.19
C LEU A 202 14.22 10.26 7.89
N LEU A 203 13.61 11.35 7.42
CA LEU A 203 12.94 11.37 6.12
C LEU A 203 14.01 11.27 5.03
N MET A 204 13.80 10.40 4.05
CA MET A 204 14.59 10.39 2.82
C MET A 204 13.67 10.11 1.64
N ARG A 205 13.65 11.01 0.65
CA ARG A 205 12.88 10.86 -0.58
C ARG A 205 13.75 11.17 -1.79
N ALA A 206 13.86 10.21 -2.70
CA ALA A 206 14.44 10.40 -4.02
C ALA A 206 13.36 10.98 -4.94
N ALA A 207 13.73 12.00 -5.68
CA ALA A 207 12.88 12.72 -6.62
C ALA A 207 13.74 13.10 -7.85
N VAL A 208 13.11 13.62 -8.91
CA VAL A 208 13.82 14.08 -10.12
C VAL A 208 14.90 15.12 -9.79
N ASN A 209 14.67 15.95 -8.78
CA ASN A 209 15.60 16.98 -8.31
C ASN A 209 16.56 16.52 -7.20
N GLY A 210 16.74 15.22 -7.00
CA GLY A 210 17.72 14.64 -6.06
C GLY A 210 17.09 14.01 -4.81
N VAL A 211 17.94 13.72 -3.81
CA VAL A 211 17.52 13.16 -2.52
C VAL A 211 17.21 14.27 -1.53
N LEU A 212 16.01 14.23 -0.96
CA LEU A 212 15.48 15.22 -0.03
C LEU A 212 15.37 14.60 1.36
N THR A 213 15.84 15.33 2.37
CA THR A 213 15.93 14.84 3.76
C THR A 213 15.13 15.66 4.77
N LYS A 214 14.56 16.78 4.34
CA LYS A 214 13.67 17.63 5.15
C LYS A 214 12.26 17.62 4.58
N ALA A 215 11.27 17.62 5.47
CA ALA A 215 9.87 17.47 5.11
C ALA A 215 9.32 18.58 4.22
N ASP A 216 9.84 19.80 4.37
CA ASP A 216 9.42 21.02 3.68
C ASP A 216 10.09 21.24 2.32
N GLN A 217 11.11 20.44 1.97
CA GLN A 217 11.72 20.49 0.64
C GLN A 217 10.70 20.06 -0.43
N ILE A 218 10.76 20.70 -1.60
CA ILE A 218 9.89 20.36 -2.73
C ILE A 218 10.49 19.19 -3.51
N ALA A 219 9.76 18.09 -3.58
CA ALA A 219 10.00 16.96 -4.45
C ALA A 219 9.37 17.21 -5.82
N ILE A 220 10.09 16.84 -6.88
CA ILE A 220 9.60 16.84 -8.25
C ILE A 220 9.47 15.38 -8.72
N GLU A 221 8.31 15.00 -9.20
CA GLU A 221 8.06 13.69 -9.82
C GLU A 221 7.46 13.86 -11.20
N GLN A 222 7.72 12.91 -12.09
CA GLN A 222 7.18 12.89 -13.46
C GLN A 222 6.37 11.61 -13.65
N VAL A 223 5.07 11.76 -13.93
CA VAL A 223 4.17 10.63 -14.21
C VAL A 223 3.63 10.78 -15.62
N GLY A 224 4.12 9.94 -16.53
CA GLY A 224 3.87 10.16 -17.96
C GLY A 224 4.41 11.54 -18.39
N ASP A 225 3.56 12.35 -19.00
CA ASP A 225 3.86 13.72 -19.43
C ASP A 225 3.47 14.80 -18.40
N VAL A 226 2.95 14.40 -17.23
CA VAL A 226 2.53 15.32 -16.17
C VAL A 226 3.59 15.44 -15.07
N LYS A 227 3.97 16.67 -14.75
CA LYS A 227 4.92 17.00 -13.68
C LYS A 227 4.18 17.26 -12.36
N PHE A 228 4.63 16.67 -11.28
CA PHE A 228 4.10 16.92 -9.94
C PHE A 228 5.16 17.52 -9.03
N GLU A 229 4.79 18.59 -8.34
CA GLU A 229 5.54 19.13 -7.22
C GLU A 229 4.76 18.88 -5.92
N PHE A 230 5.44 18.53 -4.84
CA PHE A 230 4.84 18.29 -3.52
C PHE A 230 5.91 18.37 -2.42
N GLN A 231 5.52 18.50 -1.15
CA GLN A 231 6.52 18.52 -0.07
C GLN A 231 7.06 17.10 0.16
N ALA A 232 8.36 16.94 0.41
CA ALA A 232 8.97 15.61 0.57
C ALA A 232 8.34 14.79 1.71
N GLY A 233 7.86 15.49 2.75
CA GLY A 233 7.11 14.93 3.87
C GLY A 233 5.75 14.36 3.48
N ASP A 234 5.10 14.94 2.47
CA ASP A 234 3.75 14.58 2.04
C ASP A 234 3.66 13.17 1.45
N PHE A 235 2.42 12.69 1.37
CA PHE A 235 2.10 11.47 0.64
C PHE A 235 2.21 11.70 -0.87
N PHE A 236 2.89 10.79 -1.52
CA PHE A 236 2.92 10.58 -2.97
C PHE A 236 3.34 9.14 -3.18
N GLN A 237 2.91 8.52 -4.29
CA GLN A 237 3.18 7.11 -4.53
C GLN A 237 4.69 6.82 -4.54
N ASN A 238 5.08 5.72 -3.87
CA ASN A 238 6.49 5.45 -3.57
C ASN A 238 7.21 4.61 -4.63
N ASN A 239 6.53 4.21 -5.71
CA ASN A 239 7.11 3.43 -6.79
C ASN A 239 6.91 4.17 -8.12
N PRO A 240 7.78 5.12 -8.48
CA PRO A 240 7.62 5.95 -9.68
C PRO A 240 7.61 5.10 -10.97
N PHE A 241 8.27 3.94 -10.96
CA PHE A 241 8.45 3.10 -12.16
C PHE A 241 7.15 2.49 -12.68
N ILE A 242 6.16 2.21 -11.81
CA ILE A 242 4.86 1.66 -12.23
C ILE A 242 3.78 2.74 -12.36
N LEU A 243 4.03 3.99 -11.91
CA LEU A 243 2.99 5.04 -11.93
C LEU A 243 2.44 5.35 -13.32
N PRO A 244 3.24 5.42 -14.40
CA PRO A 244 2.68 5.68 -15.73
C PRO A 244 1.64 4.63 -16.14
N GLU A 245 1.87 3.35 -15.83
CA GLU A 245 0.94 2.27 -16.16
C GLU A 245 -0.29 2.27 -15.23
N PHE A 246 -0.07 2.46 -13.93
CA PHE A 246 -1.14 2.50 -12.92
C PHE A 246 -2.09 3.68 -13.13
N VAL A 247 -1.55 4.90 -13.26
CA VAL A 247 -2.34 6.11 -13.50
C VAL A 247 -2.97 6.06 -14.89
N GLY A 248 -2.20 5.66 -15.91
CA GLY A 248 -2.70 5.51 -17.27
C GLY A 248 -3.89 4.57 -17.36
N TYR A 249 -3.87 3.44 -16.65
CA TYR A 249 -5.00 2.51 -16.59
C TYR A 249 -6.25 3.15 -15.96
N ALA A 250 -6.11 3.79 -14.79
CA ALA A 250 -7.23 4.43 -14.12
C ALA A 250 -7.86 5.54 -14.99
N VAL A 251 -7.03 6.36 -15.63
CA VAL A 251 -7.48 7.41 -16.57
C VAL A 251 -8.16 6.79 -17.80
N ALA A 252 -7.62 5.71 -18.35
CA ALA A 252 -8.22 5.02 -19.50
C ALA A 252 -9.61 4.45 -19.15
N GLU A 253 -9.77 3.83 -17.97
CA GLU A 253 -11.07 3.32 -17.51
C GLU A 253 -12.08 4.45 -17.23
N ALA A 254 -11.60 5.59 -16.72
CA ALA A 254 -12.41 6.79 -16.55
C ALA A 254 -12.87 7.36 -17.89
N ARG A 255 -11.95 7.53 -18.85
CA ARG A 255 -12.23 7.99 -20.22
C ARG A 255 -13.19 7.06 -20.96
N ALA A 256 -13.04 5.74 -20.79
CA ALA A 256 -13.88 4.74 -21.41
C ALA A 256 -15.35 4.79 -20.95
N SER A 257 -15.69 5.62 -19.95
CA SER A 257 -17.09 5.89 -19.58
C SER A 257 -17.82 6.75 -20.62
N GLY A 258 -17.08 7.50 -21.44
CA GLY A 258 -17.66 8.53 -22.32
C GLY A 258 -18.37 9.65 -21.52
N ALA A 259 -17.98 9.88 -20.27
CA ALA A 259 -18.36 11.05 -19.50
C ALA A 259 -17.61 12.28 -20.02
N ARG A 260 -18.22 13.46 -19.87
CA ARG A 260 -17.63 14.74 -20.28
C ARG A 260 -16.84 15.39 -19.15
N PHE A 261 -17.21 15.09 -17.91
CA PHE A 261 -16.64 15.68 -16.70
C PHE A 261 -16.06 14.61 -15.79
N LEU A 262 -15.09 14.98 -14.97
CA LEU A 262 -14.46 14.10 -13.99
C LEU A 262 -14.45 14.74 -12.60
N VAL A 263 -14.83 13.95 -11.60
CA VAL A 263 -14.60 14.27 -10.19
C VAL A 263 -13.53 13.33 -9.65
N ASP A 264 -12.45 13.89 -9.10
CA ASP A 264 -11.39 13.16 -8.41
C ASP A 264 -11.58 13.36 -6.89
N ALA A 265 -12.19 12.39 -6.22
CA ALA A 265 -12.41 12.47 -4.77
C ALA A 265 -11.26 11.82 -4.01
N TYR A 266 -10.83 12.45 -2.91
CA TYR A 266 -9.58 12.13 -2.21
C TYR A 266 -8.35 12.45 -3.09
N CYS A 267 -8.42 13.53 -3.87
CA CYS A 267 -7.45 13.77 -4.94
C CYS A 267 -6.02 14.05 -4.44
N GLY A 268 -5.83 14.36 -3.15
CA GLY A 268 -4.53 14.71 -2.60
C GLY A 268 -3.89 15.86 -3.39
N SER A 269 -2.69 15.62 -3.95
CA SER A 269 -1.97 16.59 -4.80
C SER A 269 -2.39 16.59 -6.28
N GLY A 270 -3.49 15.91 -6.60
CA GLY A 270 -4.14 15.90 -7.92
C GLY A 270 -3.66 14.80 -8.87
N LEU A 271 -3.12 13.69 -8.37
CA LEU A 271 -2.45 12.68 -9.20
C LEU A 271 -3.33 12.20 -10.38
N PHE A 272 -4.56 11.78 -10.12
CA PHE A 272 -5.44 11.24 -11.15
C PHE A 272 -6.13 12.35 -11.94
N GLY A 273 -6.73 13.33 -11.27
CA GLY A 273 -7.45 14.42 -11.91
C GLY A 273 -6.58 15.22 -12.89
N ILE A 274 -5.35 15.59 -12.51
CA ILE A 274 -4.42 16.33 -13.37
C ILE A 274 -3.96 15.46 -14.54
N SER A 275 -3.67 14.17 -14.29
CA SER A 275 -3.27 13.24 -15.35
C SER A 275 -4.40 12.95 -16.34
N ALA A 276 -5.66 13.04 -15.90
CA ALA A 276 -6.85 12.85 -16.74
C ALA A 276 -7.29 14.13 -17.46
N ALA A 277 -6.79 15.30 -17.07
CA ALA A 277 -7.40 16.59 -17.41
C ALA A 277 -7.59 16.83 -18.91
N ARG A 278 -6.74 16.28 -19.77
CA ARG A 278 -6.84 16.46 -21.23
C ARG A 278 -7.93 15.62 -21.88
N ASP A 279 -8.48 14.62 -21.18
CA ASP A 279 -9.54 13.75 -21.67
C ASP A 279 -10.95 14.24 -21.31
N PHE A 280 -11.07 15.29 -20.48
CA PHE A 280 -12.34 15.80 -19.96
C PHE A 280 -12.50 17.30 -20.20
N GLU A 281 -13.75 17.76 -20.31
CA GLU A 281 -14.07 19.19 -20.46
C GLU A 281 -13.77 19.97 -19.18
N GLU A 282 -14.05 19.37 -18.02
CA GLU A 282 -13.72 19.93 -16.70
C GLU A 282 -13.36 18.81 -15.72
N VAL A 283 -12.36 19.06 -14.89
CA VAL A 283 -11.97 18.21 -13.76
C VAL A 283 -12.18 18.96 -12.46
N LEU A 284 -12.88 18.33 -11.51
CA LEU A 284 -13.02 18.79 -10.14
C LEU A 284 -12.34 17.84 -9.17
N GLY A 285 -11.25 18.26 -8.54
CA GLY A 285 -10.63 17.53 -7.44
C GLY A 285 -11.20 17.96 -6.09
N VAL A 286 -11.48 17.00 -5.22
CA VAL A 286 -11.99 17.25 -3.87
C VAL A 286 -11.14 16.54 -2.83
N GLU A 287 -10.69 17.30 -1.84
CA GLU A 287 -9.74 16.85 -0.81
C GLU A 287 -10.03 17.57 0.52
N LEU A 288 -9.80 16.89 1.64
CA LEU A 288 -10.02 17.48 2.98
C LEU A 288 -8.87 18.43 3.36
N SER A 289 -7.65 18.12 2.93
CA SER A 289 -6.45 18.90 3.24
C SER A 289 -6.31 20.14 2.35
N GLU A 290 -6.49 21.33 2.93
CA GLU A 290 -6.27 22.60 2.23
C GLU A 290 -4.84 22.75 1.66
N SER A 291 -3.83 22.19 2.33
CA SER A 291 -2.46 22.18 1.82
C SER A 291 -2.33 21.32 0.56
N ALA A 292 -3.01 20.17 0.52
CA ALA A 292 -3.02 19.30 -0.65
C ALA A 292 -3.79 19.94 -1.82
N VAL A 293 -4.94 20.57 -1.56
CA VAL A 293 -5.71 21.35 -2.55
C VAL A 293 -4.88 22.47 -3.18
N ARG A 294 -4.18 23.27 -2.36
CA ARG A 294 -3.26 24.30 -2.86
C ARG A 294 -2.15 23.70 -3.72
N LYS A 295 -1.66 22.51 -3.36
CA LYS A 295 -0.64 21.81 -4.13
C LYS A 295 -1.19 21.25 -5.46
N ALA A 296 -2.41 20.73 -5.47
CA ALA A 296 -3.09 20.26 -6.67
C ALA A 296 -3.35 21.42 -7.65
N ALA A 297 -3.83 22.57 -7.16
CA ALA A 297 -3.99 23.77 -7.98
C ALA A 297 -2.67 24.24 -8.61
N HIS A 298 -1.59 24.30 -7.81
CA HIS A 298 -0.24 24.58 -8.31
C HIS A 298 0.21 23.56 -9.36
N ASN A 299 -0.04 22.27 -9.13
CA ASN A 299 0.32 21.22 -10.09
C ASN A 299 -0.46 21.35 -11.40
N ALA A 300 -1.73 21.74 -11.38
CA ALA A 300 -2.47 22.03 -12.61
C ALA A 300 -1.87 23.23 -13.36
N GLU A 301 -1.51 24.30 -12.64
CA GLU A 301 -0.89 25.51 -13.20
C GLU A 301 0.45 25.21 -13.89
N ILE A 302 1.37 24.49 -13.23
CA ILE A 302 2.68 24.18 -13.82
C ILE A 302 2.61 23.24 -15.04
N ASN A 303 1.49 22.52 -15.20
CA ASN A 303 1.21 21.70 -16.39
C ASN A 303 0.36 22.43 -17.45
N GLY A 304 0.05 23.72 -17.24
CA GLY A 304 -0.72 24.54 -18.18
C GLY A 304 -2.18 24.13 -18.32
N LEU A 305 -2.77 23.50 -17.29
CA LEU A 305 -4.14 23.00 -17.32
C LEU A 305 -5.10 24.06 -16.76
N THR A 306 -6.02 24.54 -17.59
CA THR A 306 -6.99 25.59 -17.23
C THR A 306 -8.38 25.05 -16.90
N ASN A 307 -8.62 23.76 -17.11
CA ASN A 307 -9.90 23.09 -16.91
C ASN A 307 -9.97 22.30 -15.59
N CYS A 308 -9.02 22.49 -14.68
CA CYS A 308 -8.98 21.84 -13.38
C CYS A 308 -9.39 22.83 -12.27
N LYS A 309 -10.30 22.40 -11.39
CA LYS A 309 -10.69 23.10 -10.16
C LYS A 309 -10.46 22.17 -8.97
N PHE A 310 -10.05 22.72 -7.84
CA PHE A 310 -9.82 21.94 -6.61
C PHE A 310 -10.53 22.58 -5.42
N LEU A 311 -11.25 21.76 -4.66
CA LEU A 311 -12.02 22.21 -3.50
C LEU A 311 -11.53 21.53 -2.23
N ALA A 312 -11.34 22.34 -1.20
CA ALA A 312 -11.16 21.85 0.16
C ALA A 312 -12.55 21.61 0.75
N ALA A 313 -12.97 20.35 0.83
CA ALA A 313 -14.30 20.00 1.32
C ALA A 313 -14.27 18.75 2.19
N ASP A 314 -15.22 18.70 3.12
CA ASP A 314 -15.48 17.50 3.89
C ASP A 314 -16.11 16.43 2.98
N ALA A 315 -15.72 15.17 3.17
CA ALA A 315 -16.27 14.02 2.44
C ALA A 315 -17.81 13.93 2.53
N ARG A 316 -18.43 14.57 3.53
CA ARG A 316 -19.87 14.64 3.77
C ARG A 316 -20.64 15.58 2.83
N GLU A 317 -19.96 16.44 2.07
CA GLU A 317 -20.60 17.50 1.27
C GLU A 317 -20.00 17.63 -0.14
N ILE A 318 -19.28 16.60 -0.63
CA ILE A 318 -18.47 16.65 -1.86
C ILE A 318 -19.30 17.03 -3.09
N PHE A 319 -20.48 16.43 -3.25
CA PHE A 319 -21.25 16.54 -4.48
C PHE A 319 -22.17 17.77 -4.54
N LYS A 320 -22.29 18.55 -3.46
CA LYS A 320 -23.12 19.77 -3.46
C LYS A 320 -22.56 20.88 -4.35
N GLU A 321 -21.25 20.92 -4.47
CA GLU A 321 -20.51 21.92 -5.26
C GLU A 321 -20.18 21.42 -6.67
N VAL A 322 -20.59 20.20 -7.03
CA VAL A 322 -20.36 19.64 -8.37
C VAL A 322 -21.39 20.24 -9.33
N PRO A 323 -20.97 21.02 -10.35
CA PRO A 323 -21.90 21.79 -11.17
C PRO A 323 -22.60 20.94 -12.25
N HIS A 324 -22.13 19.72 -12.50
CA HIS A 324 -22.57 18.87 -13.60
C HIS A 324 -23.35 17.65 -13.11
N ALA A 325 -24.27 17.15 -13.93
CA ALA A 325 -25.04 15.96 -13.59
C ALA A 325 -24.16 14.71 -13.51
N GLY A 326 -24.47 13.79 -12.60
CA GLY A 326 -23.74 12.52 -12.47
C GLY A 326 -23.71 11.70 -13.76
N GLN A 327 -24.80 11.70 -14.53
CA GLN A 327 -24.88 10.98 -15.80
C GLN A 327 -23.93 11.50 -16.90
N GLU A 328 -23.34 12.69 -16.72
CA GLU A 328 -22.30 13.24 -17.60
C GLU A 328 -20.90 13.19 -16.95
N THR A 329 -20.80 12.62 -15.74
CA THR A 329 -19.62 12.69 -14.87
C THR A 329 -19.11 11.29 -14.50
N VAL A 330 -17.79 11.11 -14.58
CA VAL A 330 -17.10 9.96 -14.00
C VAL A 330 -16.47 10.36 -12.68
N VAL A 331 -16.46 9.46 -11.70
CA VAL A 331 -15.82 9.71 -10.40
C VAL A 331 -14.65 8.75 -10.20
N ILE A 332 -13.46 9.29 -9.94
CA ILE A 332 -12.33 8.51 -9.43
C ILE A 332 -12.32 8.65 -7.91
N ILE A 333 -12.13 7.53 -7.20
CA ILE A 333 -11.98 7.52 -5.73
C ILE A 333 -10.72 6.74 -5.35
N ASP A 334 -9.85 7.36 -4.55
CA ASP A 334 -8.65 6.74 -3.94
C ASP A 334 -8.65 6.98 -2.41
N PRO A 335 -9.58 6.34 -1.67
CA PRO A 335 -9.72 6.57 -0.23
C PRO A 335 -8.53 6.04 0.59
N PRO A 336 -8.40 6.46 1.86
CA PRO A 336 -7.40 5.90 2.77
C PRO A 336 -7.61 4.39 3.01
N ARG A 337 -6.68 3.73 3.70
CA ARG A 337 -6.73 2.28 3.99
C ARG A 337 -8.00 1.78 4.69
N ALA A 338 -8.79 2.69 5.28
CA ALA A 338 -10.06 2.39 5.92
C ALA A 338 -11.24 2.23 4.93
N GLY A 339 -11.03 2.55 3.65
CA GLY A 339 -12.08 2.63 2.62
C GLY A 339 -12.87 3.92 2.70
N CYS A 340 -13.97 3.97 1.96
CA CYS A 340 -14.93 5.07 1.98
C CYS A 340 -15.78 5.05 3.27
N SER A 341 -16.25 6.23 3.70
CA SER A 341 -17.31 6.29 4.73
C SER A 341 -18.68 6.01 4.11
N GLU A 342 -19.63 5.53 4.90
CA GLU A 342 -21.00 5.28 4.43
C GLU A 342 -21.67 6.57 3.94
N GLU A 343 -21.43 7.70 4.61
CA GLU A 343 -21.99 9.00 4.23
C GLU A 343 -21.46 9.46 2.87
N PHE A 344 -20.17 9.24 2.58
CA PHE A 344 -19.60 9.53 1.28
C PHE A 344 -20.25 8.66 0.18
N LEU A 345 -20.39 7.35 0.43
CA LEU A 345 -21.00 6.43 -0.53
C LEU A 345 -22.46 6.78 -0.80
N GLN A 346 -23.24 7.15 0.23
CA GLN A 346 -24.62 7.57 0.05
C GLN A 346 -24.74 8.81 -0.85
N GLN A 347 -23.86 9.80 -0.68
CA GLN A 347 -23.83 10.96 -1.58
C GLN A 347 -23.41 10.58 -2.99
N LEU A 348 -22.39 9.73 -3.15
CA LEU A 348 -21.95 9.23 -4.45
C LEU A 348 -23.10 8.51 -5.18
N PHE A 349 -23.86 7.68 -4.47
CA PHE A 349 -24.99 6.95 -5.02
C PHE A 349 -26.15 7.87 -5.39
N ALA A 350 -26.36 8.96 -4.65
CA ALA A 350 -27.35 9.98 -4.95
C ALA A 350 -26.93 10.89 -6.11
N PHE A 351 -25.63 11.17 -6.24
CA PHE A 351 -25.06 11.89 -7.36
C PHE A 351 -25.22 11.12 -8.67
N ASP A 352 -25.24 9.79 -8.60
CA ASP A 352 -25.52 8.87 -9.72
C ASP A 352 -24.54 9.06 -10.90
N PRO A 353 -23.22 8.96 -10.64
CA PRO A 353 -22.22 9.09 -11.69
C PRO A 353 -22.33 7.99 -12.74
N LYS A 354 -22.04 8.35 -13.99
CA LYS A 354 -22.02 7.43 -15.14
C LYS A 354 -21.11 6.23 -14.91
N ARG A 355 -19.99 6.44 -14.22
CA ARG A 355 -19.04 5.41 -13.80
C ARG A 355 -18.29 5.86 -12.55
N VAL A 356 -17.88 4.89 -11.73
CA VAL A 356 -16.92 5.07 -10.66
C VAL A 356 -15.68 4.22 -10.94
N VAL A 357 -14.50 4.80 -10.82
CA VAL A 357 -13.20 4.11 -10.83
C VAL A 357 -12.68 4.11 -9.39
N TYR A 358 -12.79 2.97 -8.71
CA TYR A 358 -12.39 2.80 -7.32
C TYR A 358 -10.99 2.18 -7.25
N ILE A 359 -10.03 2.98 -6.81
CA ILE A 359 -8.65 2.63 -6.53
C ILE A 359 -8.48 2.32 -5.03
N SER A 360 -7.82 1.21 -4.67
CA SER A 360 -7.62 0.87 -3.26
C SER A 360 -6.34 0.11 -2.98
N CYS A 361 -5.64 0.56 -1.93
CA CYS A 361 -4.47 -0.12 -1.34
C CYS A 361 -4.85 -1.19 -0.30
N ASN A 362 -6.15 -1.41 -0.07
CA ASN A 362 -6.68 -2.39 0.85
C ASN A 362 -7.90 -3.10 0.26
N PRO A 363 -7.68 -4.21 -0.47
CA PRO A 363 -8.76 -4.95 -1.10
C PRO A 363 -9.85 -5.41 -0.13
N ALA A 364 -9.55 -5.67 1.14
CA ALA A 364 -10.55 -6.11 2.11
C ALA A 364 -11.61 -5.02 2.42
N THR A 365 -11.17 -3.77 2.60
CA THR A 365 -12.13 -2.64 2.75
C THR A 365 -12.81 -2.30 1.44
N GLN A 366 -12.13 -2.48 0.31
CA GLN A 366 -12.74 -2.34 -1.01
C GLN A 366 -13.91 -3.33 -1.21
N MET A 367 -13.78 -4.59 -0.76
CA MET A 367 -14.89 -5.57 -0.81
C MET A 367 -16.07 -5.19 0.09
N ARG A 368 -15.81 -4.59 1.27
CA ARG A 368 -16.88 -4.09 2.14
C ARG A 368 -17.67 -3.00 1.42
N ASP A 369 -16.98 -2.03 0.84
CA ASP A 369 -17.61 -0.92 0.15
C ASP A 369 -18.32 -1.40 -1.13
N LEU A 370 -17.75 -2.38 -1.83
CA LEU A 370 -18.34 -3.00 -3.01
C LEU A 370 -19.73 -3.59 -2.72
N ASN A 371 -19.95 -4.20 -1.54
CA ASN A 371 -21.29 -4.67 -1.17
C ASN A 371 -22.31 -3.52 -1.15
N LEU A 372 -21.94 -2.35 -0.62
CA LEU A 372 -22.80 -1.16 -0.62
C LEU A 372 -23.05 -0.63 -2.03
N PHE A 373 -22.04 -0.68 -2.92
CA PHE A 373 -22.23 -0.37 -4.34
C PHE A 373 -23.27 -1.31 -4.99
N THR A 374 -23.17 -2.62 -4.74
CA THR A 374 -24.11 -3.59 -5.30
C THR A 374 -25.52 -3.44 -4.76
N GLU A 375 -25.69 -3.16 -3.46
CA GLU A 375 -26.98 -2.84 -2.84
C GLU A 375 -27.60 -1.57 -3.44
N ALA A 376 -26.75 -0.61 -3.81
CA ALA A 376 -27.15 0.60 -4.52
C ALA A 376 -27.32 0.39 -6.03
N GLY A 377 -27.25 -0.83 -6.55
CA GLY A 377 -27.51 -1.16 -7.96
C GLY A 377 -26.34 -0.97 -8.92
N TYR A 378 -25.14 -0.66 -8.43
CA TYR A 378 -23.94 -0.66 -9.28
C TYR A 378 -23.49 -2.07 -9.59
N LYS A 379 -23.11 -2.30 -10.85
CA LYS A 379 -22.47 -3.54 -11.30
C LYS A 379 -20.96 -3.37 -11.32
N LEU A 380 -20.27 -4.41 -10.84
CA LEU A 380 -18.83 -4.53 -10.96
C LEU A 380 -18.46 -4.80 -12.43
N GLY A 381 -17.54 -3.99 -12.95
CA GLY A 381 -16.86 -4.20 -14.22
C GLY A 381 -15.46 -4.79 -13.99
N LYS A 382 -14.42 -4.21 -14.58
CA LYS A 382 -13.07 -4.75 -14.47
C LYS A 382 -12.53 -4.69 -13.05
N VAL A 383 -11.69 -5.68 -12.70
CA VAL A 383 -10.92 -5.75 -11.46
C VAL A 383 -9.45 -5.95 -11.82
N GLN A 384 -8.65 -4.89 -11.70
CA GLN A 384 -7.25 -4.88 -12.10
C GLN A 384 -6.34 -4.61 -10.90
N PRO A 385 -5.65 -5.64 -10.36
CA PRO A 385 -4.63 -5.44 -9.36
C PRO A 385 -3.29 -4.97 -9.95
N PHE A 386 -2.53 -4.23 -9.17
CA PHE A 386 -1.19 -3.70 -9.50
C PHE A 386 -0.21 -3.98 -8.37
N ASP A 387 1.02 -4.33 -8.72
CA ASP A 387 2.10 -4.48 -7.75
C ASP A 387 2.92 -3.19 -7.58
N LEU A 388 2.41 -2.22 -6.83
CA LEU A 388 3.18 -1.02 -6.46
C LEU A 388 4.28 -1.34 -5.43
N PHE A 389 4.19 -2.47 -4.73
CA PHE A 389 5.10 -2.81 -3.63
C PHE A 389 5.63 -4.25 -3.75
N PRO A 390 6.48 -4.52 -4.77
CA PRO A 390 7.17 -5.80 -4.90
C PRO A 390 7.85 -6.23 -3.62
N GLN A 391 7.97 -7.54 -3.39
CA GLN A 391 8.56 -8.13 -2.18
C GLN A 391 7.75 -7.92 -0.89
N THR A 392 6.61 -7.26 -0.97
CA THR A 392 5.67 -7.07 0.14
C THR A 392 4.32 -7.71 -0.18
N LYS A 393 3.51 -7.90 0.86
CA LYS A 393 2.12 -8.33 0.71
C LYS A 393 1.17 -7.30 0.11
N HIS A 394 1.58 -6.03 0.06
CA HIS A 394 0.71 -4.95 -0.37
C HIS A 394 0.47 -5.02 -1.88
N LEU A 395 -0.72 -4.63 -2.29
CA LEU A 395 -1.14 -4.47 -3.68
C LEU A 395 -2.12 -3.30 -3.75
N GLU A 396 -2.18 -2.66 -4.91
CA GLU A 396 -3.26 -1.74 -5.26
C GLU A 396 -4.26 -2.47 -6.15
N CYS A 397 -5.54 -2.10 -6.09
CA CYS A 397 -6.58 -2.70 -6.92
C CYS A 397 -7.53 -1.63 -7.45
N VAL A 398 -7.72 -1.62 -8.77
CA VAL A 398 -8.65 -0.74 -9.46
C VAL A 398 -9.89 -1.52 -9.87
N MET A 399 -11.06 -1.04 -9.46
CA MET A 399 -12.36 -1.57 -9.86
C MET A 399 -13.16 -0.52 -10.62
N THR A 400 -13.84 -0.90 -11.70
CA THR A 400 -14.83 -0.03 -12.36
C THR A 400 -16.23 -0.42 -11.95
N LEU A 401 -17.09 0.55 -11.67
CA LEU A 401 -18.46 0.34 -11.22
C LEU A 401 -19.40 1.23 -12.03
N SER A 402 -20.53 0.70 -12.48
CA SER A 402 -21.56 1.47 -13.20
C SER A 402 -22.94 0.93 -12.93
N ARG A 403 -23.95 1.81 -12.89
CA ARG A 403 -25.35 1.40 -12.98
C ARG A 403 -25.71 1.21 -14.46
N GLU A 404 -26.47 0.16 -14.76
CA GLU A 404 -27.11 0.08 -16.07
C GLU A 404 -28.22 1.15 -16.13
N SER A 405 -28.22 1.92 -17.21
CA SER A 405 -29.22 2.95 -17.50
C SER A 405 -30.58 2.36 -17.88
#